data_AF-A0A954Z7L3-F1
#
_entry.id   AF-A0A954Z7L3-F1
#
_cell.length_a   1.000
_cell.length_b   1.000
_cell.length_c   1.000
_cell.angle_alpha   90.00
_cell.angle_beta   90.00
_cell.angle_gamma   90.00
#
_symmetry.space_group_name_H-M   'P 1'
#
loop_
_entity.id
_entity.type
_entity.pdbx_description
1 polymer ?
#
loop_
_entity_poly.entity_id
_entity_poly.type
_entity_poly.pdbx_seq_one_letter_code
_entity_poly.pdbx_strand_id
1 'polypeptide(L)'
;MVTSMIDSEFVLPNDARCLDCRYALQGLAEEVCPECGRAFDRYDASTYVSGRAGASWRTQARPPLMAGILPLVLATCFIVYGASDPGCRWIGVAMLAAIATSLFHFMDTILCNEARRRDADRAARDRTRKAPGSRWRWRIGPICVVLLAPVFMGLNWPLQLRFALSRPAFEQMRKSIDGGMPPPTGRAWLGLYRVNVQSRENQELLLRTGQGRMGDYGFLYGRSAGDSVAPLDRCDGDWFVIQYPP
;
A
#
# COMPACT_ATOMS: atom_id res chain seq x y z
N MET A 1 -50.02 8.11 47.83
CA MET A 1 -49.14 7.78 46.69
C MET A 1 -48.07 8.86 46.61
N VAL A 2 -46.92 8.61 47.23
CA VAL A 2 -45.78 9.52 47.27
C VAL A 2 -44.76 8.97 46.28
N THR A 3 -44.72 9.56 45.10
CA THR A 3 -43.65 9.34 44.11
C THR A 3 -42.43 10.11 44.59
N SER A 4 -41.74 9.60 45.61
CA SER A 4 -40.35 9.99 45.88
C SER A 4 -39.49 9.37 44.78
N MET A 5 -39.54 10.01 43.62
CA MET A 5 -38.58 9.84 42.54
C MET A 5 -37.20 10.05 43.14
N ILE A 6 -36.38 9.02 43.01
CA ILE A 6 -34.98 9.01 43.38
C ILE A 6 -34.30 10.08 42.54
N ASP A 7 -34.06 11.25 43.13
CA ASP A 7 -33.06 12.20 42.64
C ASP A 7 -31.72 11.46 42.71
N SER A 8 -31.39 10.77 41.62
CA SER A 8 -30.06 10.16 41.50
C SER A 8 -29.10 11.34 41.47
N GLU A 9 -28.39 11.55 42.58
CA GLU A 9 -27.44 12.61 42.77
C GLU A 9 -26.39 12.52 41.65
N PHE A 10 -26.58 13.31 40.60
CA PHE A 10 -25.72 13.24 39.43
C PHE A 10 -24.42 13.96 39.77
N VAL A 11 -23.42 13.17 40.12
CA VAL A 11 -22.09 13.67 40.50
C VAL A 11 -21.31 13.99 39.23
N LEU A 12 -20.93 15.27 39.07
CA LEU A 12 -20.01 15.70 38.02
C LEU A 12 -18.72 14.84 38.06
N PRO A 13 -18.17 14.44 36.91
CA PRO A 13 -16.87 13.77 36.86
C PRO A 13 -15.80 14.57 37.61
N ASN A 14 -14.92 13.89 38.35
CA ASN A 14 -13.88 14.53 39.17
C ASN A 14 -12.88 15.40 38.36
N ASP A 15 -12.92 15.33 37.04
CA ASP A 15 -12.06 16.09 36.13
C ASP A 15 -12.82 17.13 35.28
N ALA A 16 -14.09 17.43 35.62
CA ALA A 16 -14.87 18.47 34.97
C ALA A 16 -14.27 19.87 35.22
N ARG A 17 -14.06 20.62 34.14
CA ARG A 17 -13.51 21.97 34.14
C ARG A 17 -14.35 22.91 33.27
N CYS A 18 -14.42 24.19 33.64
CA CYS A 18 -15.09 25.22 32.83
C CYS A 18 -14.48 25.31 31.42
N LEU A 19 -15.32 25.56 30.41
CA LEU A 19 -14.90 25.70 29.01
C LEU A 19 -13.98 26.91 28.78
N ASP A 20 -14.22 28.03 29.46
CA ASP A 20 -13.44 29.26 29.25
C ASP A 20 -12.18 29.31 30.13
N CYS A 21 -12.36 29.32 31.46
CA CYS A 21 -11.25 29.56 32.38
C CYS A 21 -10.57 28.29 32.92
N ARG A 22 -11.09 27.10 32.59
CA ARG A 22 -10.59 25.79 33.06
C ARG A 22 -10.64 25.57 34.59
N TYR A 23 -11.38 26.39 35.32
CA TYR A 23 -11.64 26.19 36.76
C TYR A 23 -12.31 24.84 37.02
N ALA A 24 -11.95 24.18 38.11
CA ALA A 24 -12.50 22.87 38.46
C ALA A 24 -13.96 23.02 38.91
N LEU A 25 -14.88 22.32 38.24
CA LEU A 25 -16.31 22.42 38.52
C LEU A 25 -16.80 21.41 39.58
N GLN A 26 -15.89 20.59 40.11
CA GLN A 26 -16.21 19.56 41.07
C GLN A 26 -16.61 20.16 42.43
N GLY A 27 -17.75 19.73 42.96
CA GLY A 27 -18.21 20.11 44.31
C GLY A 27 -18.86 21.50 44.40
N LEU A 28 -19.08 22.18 43.27
CA LEU A 28 -19.88 23.40 43.24
C LEU A 28 -21.37 23.08 43.41
N ALA A 29 -22.02 23.83 44.30
CA ALA A 29 -23.47 23.74 44.49
C ALA A 29 -24.25 24.42 43.36
N GLU A 30 -23.66 25.46 42.76
CA GLU A 30 -24.27 26.25 41.68
C GLU A 30 -23.70 25.83 40.32
N GLU A 31 -24.58 25.82 39.31
CA GLU A 31 -24.28 25.54 37.89
C GLU A 31 -23.63 26.74 37.17
N VAL A 32 -22.81 27.51 37.89
CA VAL A 32 -22.10 28.71 37.39
C VAL A 32 -20.65 28.68 37.83
N CYS A 33 -19.74 28.95 36.90
CA CYS A 33 -18.31 29.00 37.21
C CYS A 33 -17.98 30.25 38.05
N PRO A 34 -17.35 30.12 39.22
CA PRO A 34 -17.08 31.26 40.12
C PRO A 34 -16.05 32.24 39.55
N GLU A 35 -15.14 31.79 38.69
CA GLU A 35 -14.09 32.63 38.10
C GLU A 35 -14.58 33.51 36.95
N CYS A 36 -15.45 32.99 36.07
CA CYS A 36 -15.85 33.69 34.83
C CYS A 36 -17.35 33.94 34.70
N GLY A 37 -18.17 33.46 35.64
CA GLY A 37 -19.62 33.61 35.61
C GLY A 37 -20.33 32.79 34.52
N ARG A 38 -19.62 31.92 33.78
CA ARG A 38 -20.23 31.08 32.75
C ARG A 38 -21.07 29.98 33.39
N ALA A 39 -22.34 29.92 32.99
CA ALA A 39 -23.23 28.81 33.33
C ALA A 39 -22.77 27.51 32.64
N PHE A 40 -22.95 26.38 33.32
CA PHE A 40 -22.73 25.05 32.78
C PHE A 40 -23.85 24.14 33.26
N ASP A 41 -24.20 23.13 32.48
CA ASP A 41 -25.23 22.15 32.85
C ASP A 41 -24.53 20.82 33.18
N ARG A 42 -24.77 20.30 34.40
CA ARG A 42 -24.18 19.02 34.85
C ARG A 42 -24.63 17.82 34.00
N TYR A 43 -25.81 17.90 33.40
CA TYR A 43 -26.40 16.86 32.55
C TYR A 43 -25.97 16.99 31.08
N ASP A 44 -25.42 18.14 30.68
CA ASP A 44 -24.90 18.36 29.33
C ASP A 44 -23.37 18.45 29.30
N ALA A 45 -22.75 17.33 28.92
CA ALA A 45 -21.30 17.22 28.75
C ALA A 45 -20.70 18.17 27.70
N SER A 46 -21.51 18.84 26.87
CA SER A 46 -21.05 19.86 25.93
C SER A 46 -20.74 21.20 26.60
N THR A 47 -21.21 21.42 27.83
CA THR A 47 -21.07 22.70 28.56
C THR A 47 -19.83 22.76 29.46
N TYR A 48 -19.13 21.64 29.64
CA TYR A 48 -17.89 21.55 30.41
C TYR A 48 -16.88 20.65 29.73
N VAL A 49 -15.61 20.78 30.14
CA VAL A 49 -14.54 19.88 29.72
C VAL A 49 -14.35 18.84 30.82
N SER A 50 -14.92 17.65 30.67
CA SER A 50 -14.53 16.49 31.48
C SER A 50 -13.53 15.61 30.75
N GLY A 51 -12.89 14.71 31.50
CA GLY A 51 -11.91 13.72 31.09
C GLY A 51 -11.52 13.67 29.62
N ARG A 52 -10.26 14.08 29.38
CA ARG A 52 -9.54 13.89 28.12
C ARG A 52 -10.25 14.48 26.89
N ALA A 53 -10.25 15.81 26.81
CA ALA A 53 -10.23 16.52 25.51
C ALA A 53 -9.07 16.07 24.57
N GLY A 54 -8.21 15.15 25.02
CA GLY A 54 -7.26 14.41 24.20
C GLY A 54 -7.78 13.14 23.52
N ALA A 55 -9.08 12.82 23.57
CA ALA A 55 -9.61 11.64 22.90
C ALA A 55 -9.53 11.74 21.36
N SER A 56 -9.66 12.95 20.79
CA SER A 56 -9.61 13.16 19.33
C SER A 56 -8.23 12.82 18.74
N TRP A 57 -7.14 13.24 19.39
CA TRP A 57 -5.79 12.87 18.94
C TRP A 57 -5.50 11.38 19.17
N ARG A 58 -6.11 10.74 20.19
CA ARG A 58 -6.00 9.29 20.40
C ARG A 58 -6.75 8.48 19.35
N THR A 59 -7.88 9.00 18.83
CA THR A 59 -8.55 8.40 17.67
C THR A 59 -7.73 8.57 16.39
N GLN A 60 -6.95 9.64 16.27
CA GLN A 60 -6.00 9.85 15.16
C GLN A 60 -4.72 9.02 15.32
N ALA A 61 -4.32 8.71 16.56
CA ALA A 61 -3.26 7.76 16.88
C ALA A 61 -3.70 6.29 16.81
N ARG A 62 -4.95 6.02 16.39
CA ARG A 62 -5.35 4.68 16.00
C ARG A 62 -4.42 4.27 14.86
N PRO A 63 -3.77 3.12 14.99
CA PRO A 63 -2.79 2.70 14.01
C PRO A 63 -3.42 2.65 12.62
N PRO A 64 -2.70 3.10 11.57
CA PRO A 64 -3.16 3.06 10.18
C PRO A 64 -3.16 1.62 9.63
N LEU A 65 -3.69 0.67 10.41
CA LEU A 65 -3.47 -0.75 10.25
C LEU A 65 -4.04 -1.30 8.94
N MET A 66 -5.06 -0.67 8.36
CA MET A 66 -5.60 -1.09 7.06
C MET A 66 -5.50 0.03 6.02
N ALA A 67 -5.84 1.26 6.40
CA ALA A 67 -5.82 2.40 5.48
C ALA A 67 -4.41 2.76 4.97
N GLY A 68 -3.34 2.46 5.71
CA GLY A 68 -1.96 2.72 5.27
C GLY A 68 -1.28 1.52 4.60
N ILE A 69 -1.62 0.29 4.99
CA ILE A 69 -1.02 -0.92 4.40
C ILE A 69 -1.60 -1.18 3.01
N LEU A 70 -2.91 -1.05 2.86
CA LEU A 70 -3.59 -1.33 1.58
C LEU A 70 -3.02 -0.52 0.41
N PRO A 71 -2.86 0.82 0.48
CA PRO A 71 -2.29 1.58 -0.64
C PRO A 71 -0.83 1.19 -0.94
N LEU A 72 -0.04 0.86 0.08
CA LEU A 72 1.34 0.39 -0.12
C LEU A 72 1.39 -0.97 -0.84
N VAL A 73 0.51 -1.89 -0.45
CA VAL A 73 0.38 -3.20 -1.12
C VAL A 73 -0.10 -3.01 -2.56
N LEU A 74 -1.13 -2.19 -2.78
CA LEU A 74 -1.64 -1.90 -4.12
C LEU A 74 -0.58 -1.24 -5.01
N ALA A 75 0.17 -0.26 -4.49
CA ALA A 75 1.27 0.37 -5.21
C ALA A 75 2.37 -0.63 -5.56
N THR A 76 2.72 -1.51 -4.62
CA THR A 76 3.71 -2.58 -4.84
C THR A 76 3.24 -3.54 -5.93
N CYS A 77 2.00 -4.02 -5.86
CA CYS A 77 1.41 -4.88 -6.89
C CYS A 77 1.39 -4.19 -8.26
N PHE A 78 1.08 -2.89 -8.31
CA PHE A 78 1.03 -2.12 -9.55
C PHE A 78 2.43 -1.95 -10.15
N ILE A 79 3.47 -1.71 -9.33
CA ILE A 79 4.86 -1.67 -9.78
C ILE A 79 5.29 -3.02 -10.33
N VAL A 80 5.02 -4.12 -9.60
CA VAL A 80 5.39 -5.48 -10.04
C VAL A 80 4.68 -5.82 -11.35
N TYR A 81 3.39 -5.51 -11.47
CA TYR A 81 2.62 -5.71 -12.70
C TYR A 81 3.18 -4.89 -13.87
N GLY A 82 3.48 -3.62 -13.62
CA GLY A 82 4.11 -2.71 -14.59
C GLY A 82 5.45 -3.24 -15.06
N ALA A 83 6.36 -3.56 -14.13
CA ALA A 83 7.69 -4.10 -14.42
C ALA A 83 7.67 -5.44 -15.19
N SER A 84 6.56 -6.18 -15.11
CA SER A 84 6.36 -7.41 -15.86
C SER A 84 5.92 -7.19 -17.31
N ASP A 85 5.60 -5.95 -17.70
CA ASP A 85 5.27 -5.55 -19.07
C ASP A 85 6.39 -4.65 -19.62
N PRO A 86 7.21 -5.14 -20.56
CA PRO A 86 8.38 -4.41 -21.04
C PRO A 86 8.05 -3.11 -21.79
N GLY A 87 6.76 -2.84 -22.07
CA GLY A 87 6.29 -1.60 -22.69
C GLY A 87 5.62 -0.59 -21.76
N CYS A 88 5.54 -0.85 -20.45
CA CYS A 88 4.68 -0.07 -19.56
C CYS A 88 5.19 1.36 -19.30
N ARG A 89 4.59 2.34 -19.98
CA ARG A 89 4.93 3.78 -19.91
C ARG A 89 4.74 4.41 -18.52
N TRP A 90 3.94 3.78 -17.68
CA TRP A 90 3.58 4.31 -16.36
C TRP A 90 4.48 3.81 -15.24
N ILE A 91 5.45 2.92 -15.50
CA ILE A 91 6.36 2.41 -14.46
C ILE A 91 7.04 3.55 -13.71
N GLY A 92 7.63 4.52 -14.42
CA GLY A 92 8.33 5.63 -13.75
C GLY A 92 7.42 6.45 -12.86
N VAL A 93 6.20 6.74 -13.32
CA VAL A 93 5.18 7.48 -12.55
C VAL A 93 4.70 6.66 -11.35
N ALA A 94 4.43 5.37 -11.54
CA ALA A 94 4.03 4.45 -10.49
C ALA A 94 5.12 4.27 -9.43
N MET A 95 6.39 4.21 -9.84
CA MET A 95 7.54 4.16 -8.93
C MET A 95 7.65 5.45 -8.12
N LEU A 96 7.59 6.62 -8.76
CA LEU A 96 7.62 7.90 -8.05
C LEU A 96 6.45 8.03 -7.06
N ALA A 97 5.24 7.63 -7.47
CA ALA A 97 4.07 7.63 -6.60
C ALA A 97 4.28 6.69 -5.39
N ALA A 98 4.76 5.46 -5.63
CA ALA A 98 5.02 4.51 -4.55
C ALA A 98 6.12 4.97 -3.59
N ILE A 99 7.18 5.61 -4.10
CA ILE A 99 8.24 6.21 -3.27
C ILE A 99 7.63 7.33 -2.41
N ALA A 100 6.86 8.24 -3.00
CA ALA A 100 6.21 9.33 -2.29
C ALA A 100 5.25 8.81 -1.20
N THR A 101 4.40 7.82 -1.52
CA THR A 101 3.49 7.18 -0.56
C THR A 101 4.25 6.48 0.56
N SER A 102 5.35 5.79 0.24
CA SER A 102 6.20 5.12 1.24
C SER A 102 6.86 6.12 2.19
N LEU A 103 7.40 7.22 1.66
CA LEU A 103 7.97 8.31 2.47
C LEU A 103 6.92 8.97 3.36
N PHE A 104 5.71 9.21 2.84
CA PHE A 104 4.60 9.76 3.61
C PHE A 104 4.24 8.86 4.79
N HIS A 105 4.10 7.55 4.56
CA HIS A 105 3.84 6.59 5.64
C HIS A 105 5.01 6.48 6.63
N PHE A 106 6.25 6.52 6.15
CA PHE A 106 7.42 6.54 7.02
C PHE A 106 7.40 7.76 7.95
N MET A 107 7.15 8.95 7.41
CA MET A 107 6.99 10.17 8.20
C MET A 107 5.85 10.09 9.20
N ASP A 108 4.67 9.61 8.79
CA ASP A 108 3.52 9.41 9.68
C ASP A 108 3.87 8.44 10.84
N THR A 109 4.59 7.35 10.56
CA THR A 109 5.03 6.42 11.61
C THR A 109 6.03 7.03 12.58
N ILE A 110 6.95 7.88 12.10
CA ILE A 110 7.89 8.61 12.97
C ILE A 110 7.11 9.56 13.87
N LEU A 111 6.22 10.38 13.30
CA LEU A 111 5.40 11.35 14.05
C LEU A 111 4.52 10.65 15.09
N CYS A 112 3.89 9.53 14.72
CA CYS A 112 3.10 8.71 15.64
C CYS A 112 3.95 8.09 16.75
N ASN A 113 5.17 7.63 16.45
CA ASN A 113 6.07 7.06 17.45
C ASN A 113 6.57 8.12 18.43
N GLU A 114 6.91 9.32 17.95
CA GLU A 114 7.32 10.43 18.81
C GLU A 114 6.17 10.94 19.69
N ALA A 115 4.95 11.05 19.13
CA ALA A 115 3.75 11.35 19.93
C ALA A 115 3.56 10.32 21.06
N ARG A 116 3.68 9.02 20.74
CA ARG A 116 3.58 7.93 21.71
C ARG A 116 4.67 7.95 22.76
N ARG A 117 5.92 8.30 22.40
CA ARG A 117 7.01 8.46 23.38
C ARG A 117 6.68 9.55 24.39
N ARG A 118 6.25 10.72 23.90
CA ARG A 118 5.81 11.83 24.76
C ARG A 118 4.65 11.45 25.67
N ASP A 119 3.71 10.63 25.19
CA ASP A 119 2.60 10.14 26.02
C ASP A 119 3.02 9.04 26.99
N ALA A 120 3.97 8.19 26.63
CA ALA A 120 4.53 7.20 27.52
C ALA A 120 5.30 7.87 28.67
N ASP A 121 6.03 8.96 28.41
CA ASP A 121 6.69 9.74 29.44
C ASP A 121 5.67 10.42 30.39
N ARG A 122 4.53 10.86 29.84
CA ARG A 122 3.40 11.36 30.63
C ARG A 122 2.72 10.26 31.43
N ALA A 123 2.54 9.08 30.85
CA ALA A 123 1.89 7.92 31.47
C ALA A 123 2.80 7.13 32.43
N ALA A 124 4.12 7.23 32.31
CA ALA A 124 5.06 6.67 33.29
C ALA A 124 4.94 7.35 34.65
N ARG A 125 4.40 8.59 34.68
CA ARG A 125 3.95 9.26 35.90
C ARG A 125 2.68 8.61 36.48
N ASP A 126 1.97 7.81 35.70
CA ASP A 126 0.65 7.22 35.95
C ASP A 126 0.77 5.67 35.88
N ARG A 127 1.44 5.09 36.89
CA ARG A 127 2.09 3.74 36.91
C ARG A 127 1.22 2.50 36.62
N THR A 128 -0.06 2.62 36.27
CA THR A 128 -1.00 1.46 36.32
C THR A 128 -1.35 0.83 34.98
N ARG A 129 -0.93 1.36 33.81
CA ARG A 129 -1.34 0.78 32.51
C ARG A 129 -0.18 0.22 31.68
N LYS A 130 -0.15 -1.11 31.57
CA LYS A 130 0.63 -1.83 30.55
C LYS A 130 0.02 -1.56 29.16
N ALA A 131 0.76 -0.86 28.30
CA ALA A 131 0.36 -0.64 26.91
C ALA A 131 0.46 -1.97 26.12
N PRO A 132 -0.59 -2.39 25.39
CA PRO A 132 -0.57 -3.61 24.62
C PRO A 132 0.38 -3.51 23.41
N GLY A 133 1.06 -4.63 23.13
CA GLY A 133 2.28 -4.73 22.33
C GLY A 133 2.18 -4.30 20.86
N SER A 134 3.15 -3.48 20.43
CA SER A 134 3.30 -2.94 19.08
C SER A 134 4.28 -3.71 18.16
N ARG A 135 4.72 -4.92 18.57
CA ARG A 135 5.87 -5.60 17.93
C ARG A 135 5.67 -6.00 16.46
N TRP A 136 4.44 -6.22 16.01
CA TRP A 136 4.18 -6.68 14.63
C TRP A 136 4.48 -5.62 13.56
N ARG A 137 4.44 -4.33 13.92
CA ARG A 137 4.50 -3.21 12.96
C ARG A 137 5.90 -2.99 12.38
N TRP A 138 6.94 -3.40 13.09
CA TRP A 138 8.32 -3.30 12.62
C TRP A 138 8.65 -4.31 11.53
N ARG A 139 7.79 -5.29 11.25
CA ARG A 139 8.04 -6.33 10.24
C ARG A 139 7.59 -5.94 8.83
N ILE A 140 6.66 -5.00 8.68
CA ILE A 140 6.06 -4.67 7.38
C ILE A 140 7.04 -3.93 6.47
N GLY A 141 7.73 -2.91 7.00
CA GLY A 141 8.76 -2.16 6.25
C GLY A 141 9.83 -3.07 5.63
N PRO A 142 10.48 -3.94 6.42
CA PRO A 142 11.43 -4.92 5.90
C PRO A 142 10.86 -5.83 4.81
N ILE A 143 9.62 -6.32 4.94
CA ILE A 143 8.98 -7.16 3.92
C ILE A 143 8.81 -6.39 2.60
N CYS A 144 8.33 -5.14 2.65
CA CYS A 144 8.20 -4.31 1.46
C CYS A 144 9.56 -4.04 0.79
N VAL A 145 10.61 -3.75 1.58
CA VAL A 145 11.97 -3.54 1.06
C VAL A 145 12.50 -4.82 0.40
N VAL A 146 12.32 -5.98 1.03
CA VAL A 146 12.75 -7.28 0.46
C VAL A 146 11.99 -7.61 -0.83
N LEU A 147 10.70 -7.28 -0.93
CA LEU A 147 9.92 -7.50 -2.16
C LEU A 147 10.31 -6.55 -3.30
N LEU A 148 10.70 -5.31 -2.99
CA LEU A 148 11.06 -4.30 -3.99
C LEU A 148 12.53 -4.35 -4.40
N ALA A 149 13.44 -4.75 -3.52
CA ALA A 149 14.89 -4.76 -3.78
C ALA A 149 15.29 -5.49 -5.07
N PRO A 150 14.75 -6.68 -5.41
CA PRO A 150 15.10 -7.37 -6.65
C PRO A 150 14.72 -6.58 -7.91
N VAL A 151 13.59 -5.84 -7.86
CA VAL A 151 13.15 -4.98 -8.97
C VAL A 151 14.15 -3.85 -9.20
N PHE A 152 14.66 -3.24 -8.12
CA PHE A 152 15.68 -2.18 -8.20
C PHE A 152 17.07 -2.69 -8.58
N MET A 153 17.39 -3.93 -8.23
CA MET A 153 18.65 -4.58 -8.58
C MET A 153 18.70 -5.07 -10.04
N GLY A 154 17.65 -4.83 -10.83
CA GLY A 154 17.58 -5.27 -12.22
C GLY A 154 17.41 -6.78 -12.38
N LEU A 155 17.02 -7.50 -11.32
CA LEU A 155 16.62 -8.89 -11.45
C LEU A 155 15.26 -8.93 -12.14
N ASN A 156 15.25 -9.38 -13.40
CA ASN A 156 14.05 -9.54 -14.24
C ASN A 156 13.10 -10.65 -13.75
N TRP A 157 13.07 -10.97 -12.45
CA TRP A 157 12.24 -12.02 -11.86
C TRP A 157 10.72 -11.84 -12.11
N PRO A 158 10.13 -10.62 -12.14
CA PRO A 158 8.70 -10.48 -12.41
C PRO A 158 8.37 -10.88 -13.85
N LEU A 159 9.26 -10.51 -14.78
CA LEU A 159 9.17 -10.90 -16.18
C LEU A 159 9.29 -12.42 -16.31
N GLN A 160 10.28 -13.03 -15.66
CA GLN A 160 10.47 -14.49 -15.67
C GLN A 160 9.28 -15.23 -15.06
N LEU A 161 8.73 -14.74 -13.94
CA LEU A 161 7.56 -15.35 -13.30
C LEU A 161 6.32 -15.26 -14.19
N ARG A 162 6.03 -14.09 -14.76
CA ARG A 162 4.89 -13.89 -15.67
C ARG A 162 5.05 -14.72 -16.95
N PHE A 163 6.29 -14.85 -17.44
CA PHE A 163 6.63 -15.72 -18.56
C PHE A 163 6.38 -17.19 -18.20
N ALA A 164 6.89 -17.67 -17.07
CA ALA A 164 6.68 -19.04 -16.59
C ALA A 164 5.18 -19.39 -16.46
N LEU A 165 4.37 -18.46 -15.93
CA LEU A 165 2.91 -18.63 -15.85
C LEU A 165 2.22 -18.66 -17.23
N SER A 166 2.78 -17.97 -18.23
CA SER A 166 2.23 -17.92 -19.59
C SER A 166 2.81 -18.98 -20.52
N ARG A 167 3.87 -19.68 -20.09
CA ARG A 167 4.62 -20.67 -20.89
C ARG A 167 3.74 -21.74 -21.55
N PRO A 168 2.72 -22.33 -20.88
CA PRO A 168 1.87 -23.33 -21.52
C PRO A 168 1.12 -22.78 -22.76
N ALA A 169 0.69 -21.51 -22.72
CA ALA A 169 0.02 -20.87 -23.84
C ALA A 169 0.98 -20.60 -25.01
N PHE A 170 2.23 -20.21 -24.70
CA PHE A 170 3.30 -20.08 -25.69
C PHE A 170 3.62 -21.41 -26.38
N GLU A 171 3.75 -22.49 -25.61
CA GLU A 171 4.00 -23.82 -26.16
C GLU A 171 2.82 -24.36 -26.96
N GLN A 172 1.58 -24.10 -26.54
CA GLN A 172 0.39 -24.49 -27.29
C GLN A 172 0.32 -23.77 -28.64
N MET A 173 0.57 -22.46 -28.66
CA MET A 173 0.62 -21.67 -29.89
C MET A 173 1.72 -22.17 -30.83
N ARG A 174 2.90 -22.47 -30.28
CA ARG A 174 3.98 -23.08 -31.06
C ARG A 174 3.53 -24.39 -31.71
N LYS A 175 2.97 -25.31 -30.91
CA LYS A 175 2.48 -26.60 -31.42
C LYS A 175 1.40 -26.44 -32.50
N SER A 176 0.53 -25.42 -32.40
CA SER A 176 -0.46 -25.17 -33.47
C SER A 176 0.18 -24.69 -34.76
N ILE A 177 1.21 -23.85 -34.68
CA ILE A 177 1.95 -23.35 -35.86
C ILE A 177 2.77 -24.48 -36.48
N ASP A 178 3.45 -25.30 -35.65
CA ASP A 178 4.16 -26.50 -36.09
C ASP A 178 3.20 -27.50 -36.80
N GLY A 179 1.93 -27.53 -36.38
CA GLY A 179 0.85 -28.31 -37.00
C GLY A 179 0.27 -27.69 -38.27
N GLY A 180 0.82 -26.60 -38.78
CA GLY A 180 0.40 -25.93 -40.01
C GLY A 180 -0.75 -24.93 -39.84
N MET A 181 -1.18 -24.62 -38.61
CA MET A 181 -2.14 -23.52 -38.43
C MET A 181 -1.44 -22.18 -38.66
N PRO A 182 -2.05 -21.28 -39.46
CA PRO A 182 -1.50 -19.94 -39.63
C PRO A 182 -1.50 -19.21 -38.27
N PRO A 183 -0.45 -18.42 -37.96
CA PRO A 183 -0.43 -17.61 -36.76
C PRO A 183 -1.62 -16.63 -36.77
N PRO A 184 -2.20 -16.31 -35.60
CA PRO A 184 -3.27 -15.34 -35.52
C PRO A 184 -2.77 -13.98 -36.06
N THR A 185 -3.52 -13.38 -36.97
CA THR A 185 -3.20 -12.08 -37.52
C THR A 185 -3.55 -10.97 -36.52
N GLY A 186 -2.55 -10.15 -36.16
CA GLY A 186 -2.73 -8.98 -35.30
C GLY A 186 -2.52 -9.25 -33.80
N ARG A 187 -3.22 -8.47 -32.96
CA ARG A 187 -3.03 -8.48 -31.51
C ARG A 187 -3.84 -9.60 -30.86
N ALA A 188 -3.15 -10.59 -30.31
CA ALA A 188 -3.75 -11.69 -29.56
C ALA A 188 -3.30 -11.66 -28.09
N TRP A 189 -4.14 -12.20 -27.20
CA TRP A 189 -3.72 -12.51 -25.84
C TRP A 189 -3.12 -13.90 -25.81
N LEU A 190 -1.91 -14.03 -25.29
CA LEU A 190 -1.22 -15.29 -25.07
C LEU A 190 -0.83 -15.41 -23.60
N GLY A 191 -1.62 -16.17 -22.84
CA GLY A 191 -1.52 -16.21 -21.38
C GLY A 191 -1.73 -14.81 -20.79
N LEU A 192 -0.75 -14.31 -20.04
CA LEU A 192 -0.78 -12.98 -19.42
C LEU A 192 -0.26 -11.88 -20.35
N TYR A 193 0.18 -12.18 -21.57
CA TYR A 193 0.76 -11.17 -22.47
C TYR A 193 -0.19 -10.81 -23.61
N ARG A 194 -0.15 -9.53 -24.00
CA ARG A 194 -0.75 -9.06 -25.25
C ARG A 194 0.34 -8.99 -26.31
N VAL A 195 0.32 -9.94 -27.24
CA VAL A 195 1.36 -10.11 -28.27
C VAL A 195 0.81 -9.76 -29.66
N ASN A 196 1.68 -9.22 -30.51
CA ASN A 196 1.47 -9.20 -31.95
C ASN A 196 2.32 -10.32 -32.55
N VAL A 197 1.67 -11.33 -33.10
CA VAL A 197 2.36 -12.52 -33.62
C VAL A 197 2.86 -12.21 -35.02
N GLN A 198 4.17 -12.33 -35.24
CA GLN A 198 4.78 -12.25 -36.55
C GLN A 198 5.52 -13.56 -36.81
N SER A 199 5.19 -14.25 -37.89
CA SER A 199 5.97 -15.41 -38.33
C SER A 199 7.06 -14.94 -39.28
N ARG A 200 8.29 -15.41 -39.07
CA ARG A 200 9.40 -15.20 -40.00
C ARG A 200 9.55 -16.43 -40.91
N GLU A 201 10.12 -16.25 -42.10
CA GLU A 201 10.29 -17.30 -43.13
C GLU A 201 11.08 -18.55 -42.65
N ASN A 202 11.81 -18.48 -41.55
CA ASN A 202 12.70 -19.56 -41.07
C ASN A 202 12.17 -20.33 -39.83
N GLN A 203 10.85 -20.48 -39.67
CA GLN A 203 10.24 -21.11 -38.48
C GLN A 203 10.56 -20.42 -37.13
N GLU A 204 11.16 -19.23 -37.15
CA GLU A 204 11.32 -18.40 -35.96
C GLU A 204 9.99 -17.75 -35.63
N LEU A 205 9.46 -18.07 -34.45
CA LEU A 205 8.25 -17.43 -33.94
C LEU A 205 8.64 -16.16 -33.21
N LEU A 206 8.20 -15.04 -33.78
CA LEU A 206 8.48 -13.71 -33.26
C LEU A 206 7.24 -13.14 -32.58
N LEU A 207 7.31 -12.94 -31.27
CA LEU A 207 6.19 -12.45 -30.47
C LEU A 207 6.51 -11.06 -29.94
N ARG A 208 5.96 -10.03 -30.55
CA ARG A 208 6.15 -8.64 -30.09
C ARG A 208 5.18 -8.32 -28.95
N THR A 209 5.69 -8.02 -27.77
CA THR A 209 4.90 -7.61 -26.60
C THR A 209 4.89 -6.09 -26.49
N GLY A 210 3.84 -5.47 -27.04
CA GLY A 210 3.60 -4.03 -26.91
C GLY A 210 4.48 -3.11 -27.78
N GLN A 211 3.92 -1.95 -28.12
CA GLN A 211 4.66 -0.84 -28.75
C GLN A 211 5.01 0.19 -27.67
N GLY A 212 6.11 -0.08 -26.96
CA GLY A 212 6.66 0.84 -25.97
C GLY A 212 7.32 2.06 -26.62
N ARG A 213 7.38 3.20 -25.91
CA ARG A 213 8.11 4.39 -26.39
C ARG A 213 9.65 4.25 -26.18
N MET A 214 10.08 3.25 -25.40
CA MET A 214 11.49 2.94 -25.09
C MET A 214 12.02 1.71 -25.85
N GLY A 215 11.33 1.30 -26.91
CA GLY A 215 11.66 0.11 -27.71
C GLY A 215 10.48 -0.84 -27.81
N ASP A 216 10.42 -1.55 -28.92
CA ASP A 216 9.62 -2.76 -29.03
C ASP A 216 10.41 -3.86 -28.29
N TYR A 217 9.75 -4.59 -27.40
CA TYR A 217 10.32 -5.81 -26.78
C TYR A 217 9.49 -7.00 -27.20
N GLY A 218 10.07 -8.18 -27.14
CA GLY A 218 9.33 -9.40 -27.44
C GLY A 218 10.01 -10.66 -26.98
N PHE A 219 9.33 -11.76 -27.24
CA PHE A 219 9.84 -13.10 -27.06
C PHE A 219 10.21 -13.69 -28.42
N LEU A 220 11.40 -14.26 -28.49
CA LEU A 220 11.87 -15.04 -29.62
C LEU A 220 11.91 -16.50 -29.20
N TYR A 221 11.35 -17.37 -30.02
CA TYR A 221 11.51 -18.81 -29.89
C TYR A 221 12.35 -19.33 -31.05
N GLY A 222 13.48 -19.98 -30.74
CA GLY A 222 14.39 -20.53 -31.75
C GLY A 222 15.65 -21.16 -31.15
N ARG A 223 16.21 -22.16 -31.86
CA ARG A 223 17.39 -22.94 -31.41
C ARG A 223 18.72 -22.17 -31.49
N SER A 224 18.72 -21.07 -32.20
CA SER A 224 19.80 -20.10 -32.31
C SER A 224 19.10 -18.79 -32.59
N ALA A 225 19.08 -17.86 -31.65
CA ALA A 225 18.89 -16.47 -32.03
C ALA A 225 20.07 -16.18 -32.97
N GLY A 226 19.84 -16.26 -34.29
CA GLY A 226 20.92 -16.06 -35.25
C GLY A 226 21.68 -14.77 -34.93
N ASP A 227 22.94 -14.67 -35.34
CA ASP A 227 23.91 -13.61 -34.98
C ASP A 227 23.41 -12.15 -35.15
N SER A 228 22.23 -11.95 -35.74
CA SER A 228 21.60 -10.66 -36.01
C SER A 228 20.85 -10.03 -34.82
N VAL A 229 20.50 -10.77 -33.76
CA VAL A 229 19.80 -10.19 -32.60
C VAL A 229 20.46 -10.66 -31.31
N ALA A 230 21.18 -9.75 -30.64
CA ALA A 230 21.77 -10.04 -29.34
C ALA A 230 20.64 -10.33 -28.32
N PRO A 231 20.53 -11.58 -27.81
CA PRO A 231 19.52 -11.91 -26.82
C PRO A 231 19.80 -11.10 -25.55
N LEU A 232 18.77 -10.42 -25.04
CA LEU A 232 18.91 -9.59 -23.84
C LEU A 232 19.03 -10.47 -22.59
N ASP A 233 18.18 -11.48 -22.52
CA ASP A 233 18.12 -12.45 -21.43
C ASP A 233 17.49 -13.76 -21.90
N ARG A 234 18.02 -14.88 -21.39
CA ARG A 234 17.39 -16.20 -21.55
C ARG A 234 16.31 -16.37 -20.49
N CYS A 235 15.07 -16.65 -20.91
CA CYS A 235 13.98 -16.88 -19.97
C CYS A 235 13.99 -18.33 -19.48
N ASP A 236 13.65 -19.26 -20.37
CA ASP A 236 13.54 -20.69 -20.06
C ASP A 236 13.52 -21.51 -21.35
N GLY A 237 14.28 -22.61 -21.40
CA GLY A 237 14.45 -23.41 -22.61
C GLY A 237 15.01 -22.62 -23.79
N ASP A 238 14.28 -22.64 -24.90
CA ASP A 238 14.62 -21.97 -26.17
C ASP A 238 13.92 -20.60 -26.34
N TRP A 239 13.44 -20.01 -25.23
CA TRP A 239 12.81 -18.71 -25.21
C TRP A 239 13.76 -17.61 -24.75
N PHE A 240 13.87 -16.56 -25.56
CA PHE A 240 14.73 -15.41 -25.31
C PHE A 240 13.89 -14.12 -25.30
N VAL A 241 14.29 -13.18 -24.46
CA VAL A 241 13.79 -11.79 -24.52
C VAL A 241 14.69 -11.04 -25.48
N ILE A 242 14.07 -10.39 -26.46
CA ILE A 242 14.77 -9.56 -27.44
C ILE A 242 14.23 -8.14 -27.41
N GLN A 243 15.13 -7.18 -27.61
CA GLN A 243 14.80 -5.79 -27.86
C GLN A 243 14.91 -5.54 -29.36
N TYR A 244 13.86 -4.99 -29.96
CA TYR A 244 13.91 -4.62 -31.37
C TYR A 244 14.53 -3.24 -31.53
N PRO A 245 15.35 -3.04 -32.57
CA PRO A 245 15.71 -1.69 -32.98
C PRO A 245 14.43 -0.91 -33.36
N PRO A 246 14.40 0.41 -33.09
CA PRO A 246 13.26 1.27 -33.42
C PRO A 246 12.98 1.35 -34.92
#